data_AF-K2QXS6-F1
#
_entry.id   AF-K2QXS6-F1
#
_cell.length_a   1.000
_cell.length_b   1.000
_cell.length_c   1.000
_cell.angle_alpha   90.00
_cell.angle_beta   90.00
_cell.angle_gamma   90.00
#
_symmetry.space_group_name_H-M   'P 1'
#
loop_
_entity.id
_entity.type
_entity.pdbx_description
1 polymer ?
#
loop_
_entity_poly.entity_id
_entity_poly.type
_entity_poly.pdbx_seq_one_letter_code
_entity_poly.pdbx_strand_id
1 'polypeptide(L)'
;MSASVLVPSVVSPIVVSLYIPAIFTGLLVGIIGLLAISYQKNDLSALILTDIVGIGMLIMVAAVGTDLAESLILPGLVVDLAEILAISEILMSREIRKQGKNVDIIPLPMKMDMEILTTAPAFLAIILIAYGAFLSGFTGGAVAGGGILIYALSQRMRGVPADIWEGVAGVSGIAWCLWLVGFVIFFVFPQFWLLALFLAAFGVFIKVTFKMGLIGVMGREEFKKE
;
A
#
# COMPACT_ATOMS: atom_id res chain seq x y z
N MET A 1 -27.38 37.38 4.50
CA MET A 1 -25.93 37.43 4.22
C MET A 1 -25.66 36.40 3.14
N SER A 2 -25.33 36.85 1.92
CA SER A 2 -25.13 36.00 0.74
C SER A 2 -23.98 35.02 0.98
N ALA A 3 -24.17 33.74 0.63
CA ALA A 3 -23.19 32.65 0.71
C ALA A 3 -22.01 32.80 -0.27
N SER A 4 -21.69 34.04 -0.67
CA SER A 4 -20.63 34.37 -1.63
C SER A 4 -19.27 34.63 -0.96
N VAL A 5 -19.14 34.39 0.35
CA VAL A 5 -17.92 34.67 1.14
C VAL A 5 -17.37 33.40 1.81
N LEU A 6 -17.42 32.26 1.12
CA LEU A 6 -16.79 31.01 1.60
C LEU A 6 -15.68 30.49 0.68
N VAL A 7 -15.47 31.13 -0.48
CA VAL A 7 -14.45 30.73 -1.44
C VAL A 7 -13.35 31.80 -1.45
N PRO A 8 -12.13 31.47 -1.00
CA PRO A 8 -11.00 32.38 -1.07
C PRO A 8 -10.77 32.84 -2.51
N SER A 9 -10.59 34.14 -2.74
CA SER A 9 -10.34 34.73 -4.07
C SER A 9 -9.02 34.27 -4.72
N VAL A 10 -8.21 33.50 -3.99
CA VAL A 10 -6.95 32.91 -4.44
C VAL A 10 -7.13 31.60 -5.21
N VAL A 11 -8.32 30.96 -5.14
CA VAL A 11 -8.58 29.69 -5.84
C VAL A 11 -9.27 29.96 -7.18
N SER A 12 -8.73 29.38 -8.26
CA SER A 12 -9.29 29.54 -9.60
C SER A 12 -10.77 29.11 -9.63
N PRO A 13 -11.67 29.90 -10.25
CA PRO A 13 -13.09 29.56 -10.38
C PRO A 13 -13.33 28.18 -11.02
N ILE A 14 -12.39 27.73 -11.86
CA ILE A 14 -12.43 26.40 -12.50
C ILE A 14 -12.35 25.30 -11.44
N VAL A 15 -11.43 25.42 -10.48
CA VAL A 15 -11.25 24.42 -9.41
C VAL A 15 -12.48 24.35 -8.51
N VAL A 16 -13.04 25.51 -8.19
CA VAL A 16 -14.26 25.62 -7.37
C VAL A 16 -15.45 24.99 -8.10
N SER A 17 -15.53 25.14 -9.42
CA SER A 17 -16.60 24.53 -10.22
C SER A 17 -16.53 23.01 -10.29
N LEU A 18 -15.36 22.41 -10.05
CA LEU A 18 -15.15 20.95 -10.06
C LEU A 18 -15.56 20.26 -8.75
N TYR A 19 -15.75 21.02 -7.66
CA TYR A 19 -16.11 20.46 -6.35
C TYR A 19 -17.44 19.68 -6.36
N ILE A 20 -18.50 20.32 -6.86
CA ILE A 20 -19.84 19.70 -6.92
C ILE A 20 -19.81 18.45 -7.82
N PRO A 21 -19.29 18.52 -9.07
CA PRO A 21 -19.11 17.34 -9.91
C PRO A 21 -18.33 16.22 -9.22
N ALA A 22 -17.20 16.51 -8.56
CA ALA A 22 -16.37 15.50 -7.93
C ALA A 22 -17.11 14.71 -6.83
N ILE A 23 -17.87 15.41 -5.97
CA ILE A 23 -18.68 14.76 -4.93
C ILE A 23 -19.75 13.86 -5.56
N PHE A 24 -20.48 14.37 -6.55
CA PHE A 24 -21.52 13.58 -7.22
C PHE A 24 -20.94 12.36 -7.94
N THR A 25 -19.79 12.50 -8.60
CA THR A 25 -19.10 11.38 -9.25
C THR A 25 -18.68 10.32 -8.23
N GLY A 26 -18.03 10.72 -7.13
CA GLY A 26 -17.61 9.77 -6.09
C GLY A 26 -18.79 9.02 -5.47
N LEU A 27 -19.89 9.73 -5.19
CA LEU A 27 -21.10 9.17 -4.60
C LEU A 27 -21.82 8.21 -5.57
N LEU A 28 -21.95 8.59 -6.85
CA LEU A 28 -22.54 7.72 -7.86
C LEU A 28 -21.72 6.45 -8.09
N VAL A 29 -20.39 6.58 -8.21
CA VAL A 29 -19.48 5.43 -8.36
C VAL A 29 -19.59 4.52 -7.14
N GLY A 30 -19.61 5.09 -5.92
CA GLY A 30 -19.77 4.33 -4.69
C GLY A 30 -21.10 3.56 -4.63
N ILE A 31 -22.22 4.20 -4.93
CA ILE A 31 -23.54 3.54 -4.94
C ILE A 31 -23.60 2.45 -5.99
N ILE A 32 -23.19 2.73 -7.23
CA ILE A 32 -23.23 1.76 -8.33
C ILE A 32 -22.30 0.58 -8.01
N GLY A 33 -21.11 0.84 -7.48
CA GLY A 33 -20.15 -0.20 -7.08
C GLY A 33 -20.68 -1.08 -5.95
N LEU A 34 -21.26 -0.49 -4.90
CA LEU A 34 -21.88 -1.25 -3.81
C LEU A 34 -23.08 -2.09 -4.27
N LEU A 35 -23.93 -1.54 -5.14
CA LEU A 35 -25.02 -2.31 -5.76
C LEU A 35 -24.45 -3.47 -6.59
N ALA A 36 -23.43 -3.24 -7.40
CA ALA A 36 -22.79 -4.28 -8.20
C ALA A 36 -22.20 -5.40 -7.32
N ILE A 37 -21.56 -5.05 -6.19
CA ILE A 37 -21.03 -6.03 -5.23
C ILE A 37 -22.16 -6.91 -4.69
N SER A 38 -23.33 -6.33 -4.37
CA SER A 38 -24.46 -7.09 -3.83
C SER A 38 -25.05 -8.13 -4.79
N TYR A 39 -24.89 -7.94 -6.10
CA TYR A 39 -25.35 -8.87 -7.13
C TYR A 39 -24.29 -9.89 -7.55
N GLN A 40 -23.03 -9.66 -7.21
CA GLN A 40 -21.92 -10.47 -7.70
C GLN A 40 -21.75 -11.75 -6.89
N LYS A 41 -21.68 -12.89 -7.59
CA LYS A 41 -21.50 -14.23 -6.96
C LYS A 41 -20.05 -14.73 -6.96
N ASN A 42 -19.17 -14.09 -7.72
CA ASN A 42 -17.77 -14.48 -7.83
C ASN A 42 -16.91 -13.53 -6.99
N ASP A 43 -16.20 -14.08 -6.00
CA ASP A 43 -15.36 -13.34 -5.06
C ASP A 43 -14.34 -12.44 -5.77
N LEU A 44 -13.77 -12.89 -6.89
CA LEU A 44 -12.75 -12.13 -7.61
C LEU A 44 -13.34 -10.89 -8.29
N SER A 45 -14.56 -10.98 -8.79
CA SER A 45 -15.26 -9.82 -9.34
C SER A 45 -15.73 -8.88 -8.24
N ALA A 46 -16.08 -9.41 -7.05
CA ALA A 46 -16.41 -8.57 -5.89
C ALA A 46 -15.19 -7.75 -5.43
N LEU A 47 -14.00 -8.36 -5.40
CA LEU A 47 -12.72 -7.68 -5.12
C LEU A 47 -12.41 -6.54 -6.11
N ILE A 48 -12.61 -6.75 -7.41
CA ILE A 48 -12.42 -5.68 -8.41
C ILE A 48 -13.44 -4.55 -8.21
N LEU A 49 -14.68 -4.88 -7.84
CA LEU A 49 -15.71 -3.88 -7.58
C LEU A 49 -15.44 -3.10 -6.29
N THR A 50 -14.82 -3.71 -5.28
CA THR A 50 -14.39 -3.00 -4.07
C THR A 50 -13.29 -1.99 -4.37
N ASP A 51 -12.34 -2.30 -5.26
CA ASP A 51 -11.33 -1.33 -5.72
C ASP A 51 -11.97 -0.12 -6.42
N ILE A 52 -12.99 -0.35 -7.26
CA ILE A 52 -13.73 0.74 -7.93
C ILE A 52 -14.42 1.65 -6.91
N VAL A 53 -15.00 1.07 -5.86
CA VAL A 53 -15.58 1.84 -4.75
C VAL A 53 -14.49 2.61 -4.00
N GLY A 54 -13.35 1.99 -3.73
CA GLY A 54 -12.19 2.62 -3.09
C GLY A 54 -11.73 3.88 -3.82
N ILE A 55 -11.50 3.76 -5.14
CA ILE A 55 -11.13 4.89 -6.01
C ILE A 55 -12.25 5.97 -6.01
N GLY A 56 -13.51 5.56 -6.05
CA GLY A 56 -14.66 6.48 -5.95
C GLY A 56 -14.67 7.28 -4.64
N MET A 57 -14.34 6.64 -3.52
CA MET A 57 -14.23 7.31 -2.22
C MET A 57 -13.00 8.23 -2.15
N LEU A 58 -11.88 7.86 -2.78
CA LEU A 58 -10.69 8.73 -2.87
C LEU A 58 -10.98 10.02 -3.63
N ILE A 59 -11.85 10.00 -4.64
CA ILE A 59 -12.33 11.22 -5.32
C ILE A 59 -13.07 12.14 -4.34
N MET A 60 -13.88 11.60 -3.43
CA MET A 60 -14.54 12.41 -2.40
C MET A 60 -13.55 12.98 -1.39
N VAL A 61 -12.56 12.19 -0.96
CA VAL A 61 -11.49 12.68 -0.06
C VAL A 61 -10.71 13.80 -0.75
N ALA A 62 -10.35 13.62 -2.03
CA ALA A 62 -9.68 14.64 -2.84
C ALA A 62 -10.50 15.93 -3.00
N ALA A 63 -11.82 15.83 -3.10
CA ALA A 63 -12.71 16.98 -3.19
C ALA A 63 -12.68 17.85 -1.93
N VAL A 64 -12.29 17.32 -0.77
CA VAL A 64 -12.12 18.11 0.48
C VAL A 64 -10.97 19.11 0.33
N GLY A 65 -9.96 18.83 -0.51
CA GLY A 65 -8.94 19.81 -0.91
C GLY A 65 -8.12 20.39 0.24
N THR A 66 -7.92 19.62 1.31
CA THR A 66 -7.08 20.01 2.46
C THR A 66 -5.74 19.28 2.42
N ASP A 67 -4.70 19.85 3.02
CA ASP A 67 -3.38 19.20 3.19
C ASP A 67 -3.53 17.80 3.82
N LEU A 68 -4.54 17.63 4.68
CA LEU A 68 -4.91 16.34 5.24
C LEU A 68 -5.41 15.36 4.17
N ALA A 69 -6.35 15.79 3.33
CA ALA A 69 -6.85 14.96 2.25
C ALA A 69 -5.71 14.52 1.32
N GLU A 70 -4.80 15.42 0.97
CA GLU A 70 -3.61 15.09 0.19
C GLU A 70 -2.75 14.00 0.85
N SER A 71 -2.56 14.08 2.17
CA SER A 71 -1.82 13.06 2.93
C SER A 71 -2.52 11.69 2.99
N LEU A 72 -3.84 11.64 2.80
CA LEU A 72 -4.63 10.41 2.83
C LEU A 72 -4.81 9.78 1.43
N ILE A 73 -4.83 10.60 0.37
CA ILE A 73 -4.98 10.13 -1.01
C ILE A 73 -3.80 9.26 -1.43
N LEU A 74 -2.56 9.67 -1.12
CA LEU A 74 -1.37 8.94 -1.55
C LEU A 74 -1.29 7.52 -0.95
N PRO A 75 -1.44 7.32 0.38
CA PRO A 75 -1.52 5.96 0.93
C PRO A 75 -2.70 5.16 0.38
N GLY A 76 -3.86 5.80 0.19
CA GLY A 76 -5.04 5.15 -0.38
C GLY A 76 -4.79 4.59 -1.78
N LEU A 77 -4.26 5.42 -2.68
CA LEU A 77 -3.90 5.00 -4.05
C LEU A 77 -2.88 3.86 -4.06
N VAL A 78 -1.92 3.85 -3.13
CA VAL A 78 -0.92 2.77 -3.07
C VAL A 78 -1.52 1.47 -2.53
N VAL A 79 -2.50 1.54 -1.62
CA VAL A 79 -3.25 0.35 -1.19
C VAL A 79 -4.04 -0.24 -2.36
N ASP A 80 -4.78 0.59 -3.11
CA ASP A 80 -5.56 0.15 -4.27
C ASP A 80 -4.66 -0.47 -5.36
N LEU A 81 -3.49 0.12 -5.62
CA LEU A 81 -2.51 -0.46 -6.55
C LEU A 81 -1.99 -1.83 -6.10
N ALA A 82 -1.74 -2.00 -4.79
CA ALA A 82 -1.28 -3.28 -4.25
C ALA A 82 -2.38 -4.35 -4.35
N GLU A 83 -3.65 -3.98 -4.17
CA GLU A 83 -4.80 -4.88 -4.31
C GLU A 83 -5.00 -5.32 -5.77
N ILE A 84 -4.98 -4.38 -6.72
CA ILE A 84 -5.07 -4.68 -8.15
C ILE A 84 -3.90 -5.57 -8.61
N LEU A 85 -2.70 -5.36 -8.10
CA LEU A 85 -1.53 -6.19 -8.40
C LEU A 85 -1.74 -7.63 -7.90
N ALA A 86 -2.19 -7.79 -6.66
CA ALA A 86 -2.50 -9.11 -6.09
C ALA A 86 -3.62 -9.82 -6.87
N ILE A 87 -4.68 -9.10 -7.26
CA ILE A 87 -5.76 -9.67 -8.09
C ILE A 87 -5.23 -10.10 -9.47
N SER A 88 -4.34 -9.30 -10.06
CA SER A 88 -3.72 -9.61 -11.35
C SER A 88 -2.88 -10.90 -11.28
N GLU A 89 -2.15 -11.12 -10.19
CA GLU A 89 -1.42 -12.36 -9.94
C GLU A 89 -2.37 -13.57 -9.82
N ILE A 90 -3.47 -13.43 -9.08
CA ILE A 90 -4.47 -14.50 -8.95
C ILE A 90 -5.10 -14.83 -10.31
N LEU A 91 -5.44 -13.82 -11.11
CA LEU A 91 -5.99 -14.00 -12.46
C LEU A 91 -5.01 -14.70 -13.39
N MET A 92 -3.75 -14.26 -13.39
CA MET A 92 -2.69 -14.85 -14.20
C MET A 92 -2.46 -16.32 -13.83
N SER A 93 -2.39 -16.64 -12.53
CA SER A 93 -2.25 -18.00 -12.02
C SER A 93 -3.44 -18.90 -12.44
N ARG A 94 -4.67 -18.38 -12.36
CA ARG A 94 -5.87 -19.11 -12.81
C ARG A 94 -5.86 -19.40 -14.31
N GLU A 95 -5.47 -18.42 -15.12
CA GLU A 95 -5.45 -18.57 -16.59
C GLU A 95 -4.39 -19.57 -17.04
N ILE A 96 -3.21 -19.50 -16.43
CA ILE A 96 -2.13 -20.45 -16.65
C ILE A 96 -2.55 -21.90 -16.32
N ARG A 97 -3.20 -22.11 -15.16
CA ARG A 97 -3.69 -23.43 -14.75
C ARG A 97 -4.73 -23.99 -15.72
N LYS A 98 -5.60 -23.13 -16.27
CA LYS A 98 -6.55 -23.54 -17.33
C LYS A 98 -5.86 -23.98 -18.61
N GLN A 99 -4.70 -23.40 -18.94
CA GLN A 99 -3.90 -23.78 -20.11
C GLN A 99 -3.05 -25.05 -19.87
N GLY A 100 -3.21 -25.72 -18.72
CA GLY A 100 -2.53 -26.99 -18.41
C GLY A 100 -1.02 -26.86 -18.19
N LYS A 101 -0.50 -25.63 -18.07
CA LYS A 101 0.89 -25.37 -17.71
C LYS A 101 0.96 -25.19 -16.19
N ASN A 102 1.77 -26.01 -15.51
CA ASN A 102 2.25 -25.65 -14.19
C ASN A 102 3.21 -24.49 -14.38
N VAL A 103 2.83 -23.31 -13.92
CA VAL A 103 3.78 -22.21 -13.79
C VAL A 103 3.81 -21.90 -12.32
N ASP A 104 5.03 -21.78 -11.81
CA ASP A 104 5.28 -21.24 -10.50
C ASP A 104 4.56 -19.90 -10.37
N ILE A 105 3.94 -19.68 -9.21
CA ILE A 105 3.04 -18.55 -8.92
C ILE A 105 3.74 -17.19 -9.09
N ILE A 106 5.07 -17.21 -9.21
CA ILE A 106 5.89 -16.07 -9.57
C ILE A 106 6.74 -16.50 -10.78
N PRO A 107 6.58 -15.91 -11.98
CA PRO A 107 7.63 -15.98 -12.98
C PRO A 107 8.78 -15.13 -12.43
N LEU A 108 9.67 -15.71 -11.63
CA LEU A 108 11.00 -15.15 -11.46
C LEU A 108 11.72 -15.44 -12.79
N PRO A 109 11.92 -14.42 -13.64
CA PRO A 109 12.75 -14.63 -14.80
C PRO A 109 14.17 -14.83 -14.27
N MET A 110 14.81 -15.86 -14.81
CA MET A 110 16.23 -16.11 -14.75
C MET A 110 16.69 -16.92 -13.53
N LYS A 111 17.28 -18.09 -13.84
CA LYS A 111 18.48 -18.54 -13.12
C LYS A 111 19.47 -17.38 -13.15
N MET A 112 19.38 -16.46 -12.19
CA MET A 112 20.38 -15.42 -12.03
C MET A 112 21.57 -16.03 -11.30
N ASP A 113 22.26 -16.98 -11.94
CA ASP A 113 23.59 -17.45 -11.53
C ASP A 113 24.61 -16.37 -11.93
N MET A 114 24.44 -15.16 -11.41
CA MET A 114 25.38 -14.07 -11.53
C MET A 114 26.11 -13.94 -10.20
N GLU A 115 27.44 -14.07 -10.21
CA GLU A 115 28.29 -13.98 -9.01
C GLU A 115 28.06 -12.67 -8.23
N ILE A 116 27.71 -11.60 -8.94
CA ILE A 116 27.35 -10.28 -8.39
C ILE A 116 26.17 -10.37 -7.40
N LEU A 117 25.21 -11.27 -7.61
CA LEU A 117 24.04 -11.45 -6.73
C LEU A 117 24.34 -12.20 -5.43
N THR A 118 25.55 -12.74 -5.27
CA THR A 118 25.94 -13.37 -4.00
C THR A 118 26.46 -12.36 -2.98
N THR A 119 27.07 -11.26 -3.44
CA THR A 119 27.76 -10.27 -2.60
C THR A 119 27.10 -8.89 -2.61
N ALA A 120 26.65 -8.40 -3.78
CA ALA A 120 26.06 -7.06 -3.91
C ALA A 120 24.72 -6.85 -3.17
N PRO A 121 23.81 -7.85 -3.09
CA PRO A 121 22.47 -7.62 -2.53
C PRO A 121 22.47 -7.32 -1.03
N ALA A 122 23.42 -7.86 -0.27
CA ALA A 122 23.54 -7.54 1.15
C ALA A 122 23.95 -6.07 1.37
N PHE A 123 24.93 -5.60 0.59
CA PHE A 123 25.38 -4.22 0.63
C PHE A 123 24.28 -3.24 0.18
N LEU A 124 23.60 -3.54 -0.92
CA LEU A 124 22.48 -2.74 -1.42
C LEU A 124 21.32 -2.70 -0.41
N ALA A 125 20.97 -3.82 0.20
CA ALA A 125 19.90 -3.87 1.20
C ALA A 125 20.21 -3.01 2.42
N ILE A 126 21.45 -3.04 2.93
CA ILE A 126 21.87 -2.20 4.06
C ILE A 126 21.75 -0.72 3.71
N ILE A 127 22.22 -0.31 2.54
CA ILE A 127 22.12 1.09 2.09
C ILE A 127 20.66 1.51 1.95
N LEU A 128 19.82 0.68 1.33
CA LEU A 128 18.41 0.97 1.12
C LEU A 128 17.64 1.03 2.45
N ILE A 129 17.95 0.18 3.43
CA ILE A 129 17.36 0.23 4.77
C ILE A 129 17.80 1.51 5.50
N ALA A 130 19.09 1.85 5.46
CA ALA A 130 19.60 3.07 6.09
C ALA A 130 19.00 4.33 5.46
N TYR A 131 18.94 4.39 4.13
CA TYR A 131 18.34 5.50 3.39
C TYR A 131 16.83 5.58 3.62
N GLY A 132 16.13 4.43 3.65
CA GLY A 132 14.71 4.35 3.99
C GLY A 132 14.41 4.84 5.40
N ALA A 133 15.25 4.50 6.38
CA ALA A 133 15.11 4.99 7.75
C ALA A 133 15.28 6.52 7.83
N PHE A 134 16.18 7.09 7.02
CA PHE A 134 16.34 8.54 6.91
C PHE A 134 15.14 9.24 6.27
N LEU A 135 14.55 8.65 5.24
CA LEU A 135 13.34 9.19 4.59
C LEU A 135 12.11 9.12 5.49
N SER A 136 12.00 8.07 6.31
CA SER A 136 10.83 7.79 7.16
C SER A 136 9.50 7.72 6.38
N GLY A 137 8.38 7.54 7.09
CA GLY A 137 7.05 7.50 6.47
C GLY A 137 6.85 6.38 5.46
N PHE A 138 5.94 6.60 4.51
CA PHE A 138 5.59 5.60 3.49
C PHE A 138 6.76 5.33 2.52
N THR A 139 7.38 6.39 1.99
CA THR A 139 8.46 6.30 1.00
C THR A 139 9.70 5.65 1.59
N GLY A 140 10.10 6.05 2.80
CA GLY A 140 11.18 5.38 3.52
C GLY A 140 10.87 3.91 3.79
N GLY A 141 9.62 3.62 4.15
CA GLY A 141 9.15 2.25 4.40
C GLY A 141 9.25 1.37 3.16
N ALA A 142 8.84 1.89 2.01
CA ALA A 142 8.93 1.21 0.71
C ALA A 142 10.37 0.98 0.26
N VAL A 143 11.27 1.96 0.46
CA VAL A 143 12.68 1.82 0.09
C VAL A 143 13.39 0.79 0.98
N ALA A 144 13.17 0.85 2.30
CA ALA A 144 13.72 -0.14 3.23
C ALA A 144 13.15 -1.55 2.98
N GLY A 145 11.84 -1.65 2.73
CA GLY A 145 11.16 -2.90 2.38
C GLY A 145 11.67 -3.49 1.06
N GLY A 146 11.89 -2.65 0.05
CA GLY A 146 12.49 -3.05 -1.23
C GLY A 146 13.93 -3.56 -1.06
N GLY A 147 14.72 -2.96 -0.15
CA GLY A 147 16.04 -3.48 0.21
C GLY A 147 15.98 -4.89 0.80
N ILE A 148 15.05 -5.13 1.74
CA ILE A 148 14.80 -6.46 2.31
C ILE A 148 14.36 -7.45 1.24
N LEU A 149 13.46 -7.03 0.33
CA LEU A 149 12.96 -7.85 -0.76
C LEU A 149 14.09 -8.28 -1.72
N ILE A 150 14.95 -7.35 -2.15
CA ILE A 150 16.11 -7.62 -3.00
C ILE A 150 17.04 -8.63 -2.31
N TYR A 151 17.30 -8.45 -1.02
CA TYR A 151 18.12 -9.39 -0.25
C TYR A 151 17.48 -10.79 -0.17
N ALA A 152 16.18 -10.86 0.14
CA ALA A 152 15.44 -12.12 0.29
C ALA A 152 15.37 -12.91 -1.03
N LEU A 153 15.21 -12.21 -2.15
CA LEU A 153 15.16 -12.80 -3.49
C LEU A 153 16.55 -13.24 -3.99
N SER A 154 17.62 -12.53 -3.61
CA SER A 154 18.97 -12.82 -4.13
C SER A 154 19.74 -13.88 -3.35
N GLN A 155 19.47 -14.03 -2.05
CA GLN A 155 20.17 -14.97 -1.19
C GLN A 155 19.59 -16.39 -1.28
N ARG A 156 20.41 -17.38 -1.66
CA ARG A 156 20.08 -18.83 -1.59
C ARG A 156 20.01 -19.39 -0.14
N MET A 157 20.00 -18.54 0.90
CA MET A 157 20.14 -18.94 2.31
C MET A 157 18.87 -19.41 3.05
N ARG A 158 19.08 -20.29 4.04
CA ARG A 158 18.09 -21.07 4.81
C ARG A 158 16.85 -20.29 5.27
N GLY A 159 15.71 -20.98 5.22
CA GLY A 159 14.42 -20.48 5.72
C GLY A 159 14.56 -20.00 7.16
N VAL A 160 14.16 -18.75 7.37
CA VAL A 160 14.08 -18.14 8.70
C VAL A 160 12.87 -18.77 9.42
N PRO A 161 12.97 -19.11 10.72
CA PRO A 161 11.88 -19.76 11.47
C PRO A 161 10.54 -19.03 11.28
N ALA A 162 9.47 -19.79 10.99
CA ALA A 162 8.12 -19.26 10.76
C ALA A 162 7.61 -18.39 11.93
N ASP A 163 7.96 -18.74 13.17
CA ASP A 163 7.58 -18.00 14.38
C ASP A 163 8.08 -16.54 14.38
N ILE A 164 9.25 -16.28 13.77
CA ILE A 164 9.80 -14.92 13.67
C ILE A 164 8.98 -14.09 12.67
N TRP A 165 8.47 -14.71 11.61
CA TRP A 165 7.66 -14.01 10.60
C TRP A 165 6.24 -13.74 11.05
N GLU A 166 5.63 -14.66 11.79
CA GLU A 166 4.35 -14.40 12.47
C GLU A 166 4.49 -13.24 13.47
N GLY A 167 5.60 -13.19 14.21
CA GLY A 167 5.95 -12.06 15.06
C GLY A 167 6.07 -10.74 14.28
N VAL A 168 6.76 -10.73 13.14
CA VAL A 168 6.91 -9.55 12.27
C VAL A 168 5.57 -9.07 11.72
N ALA A 169 4.69 -9.99 11.32
CA ALA A 169 3.33 -9.68 10.89
C ALA A 169 2.50 -9.04 12.03
N GLY A 170 2.61 -9.57 13.25
CA GLY A 170 1.98 -8.99 14.45
C GLY A 170 2.49 -7.57 14.76
N VAL A 171 3.81 -7.35 14.66
CA VAL A 171 4.42 -6.01 14.86
C VAL A 171 3.96 -5.02 13.80
N SER A 172 3.78 -5.45 12.55
CA SER A 172 3.19 -4.61 11.49
C SER A 172 1.76 -4.18 11.82
N GLY A 173 0.95 -5.04 12.46
CA GLY A 173 -0.38 -4.69 12.94
C GLY A 173 -0.34 -3.63 14.05
N ILE A 174 0.56 -3.78 15.01
CA ILE A 174 0.76 -2.80 16.10
C ILE A 174 1.24 -1.45 15.54
N ALA A 175 2.12 -1.46 14.54
CA ALA A 175 2.60 -0.25 13.88
C ALA A 175 1.48 0.54 13.18
N TRP A 176 0.44 -0.15 12.70
CA TRP A 176 -0.75 0.52 12.17
C TRP A 176 -1.58 1.21 13.27
N CYS A 177 -1.69 0.61 14.46
CA CYS A 177 -2.34 1.26 15.59
C CYS A 177 -1.59 2.53 16.02
N LEU A 178 -0.24 2.50 16.02
CA LEU A 178 0.58 3.68 16.25
C LEU A 178 0.28 4.78 15.24
N TRP A 179 0.12 4.44 13.97
CA TRP A 179 -0.27 5.40 12.95
C TRP A 179 -1.63 6.06 13.23
N LEU A 180 -2.66 5.27 13.54
CA LEU A 180 -3.98 5.78 13.89
C LEU A 180 -3.96 6.67 15.13
N VAL A 181 -3.26 6.23 16.18
CA VAL A 181 -3.13 7.00 17.42
C VAL A 181 -2.40 8.31 17.18
N GLY A 182 -1.34 8.30 16.37
CA GLY A 182 -0.64 9.52 15.94
C GLY A 182 -1.59 10.49 15.24
N PHE A 183 -2.43 10.01 14.33
CA PHE A 183 -3.45 10.83 13.67
C PHE A 183 -4.48 11.41 14.66
N VAL A 184 -5.00 10.60 15.59
CA VAL A 184 -5.97 11.08 16.58
C VAL A 184 -5.36 12.14 17.50
N ILE A 185 -4.13 11.94 17.96
CA ILE A 185 -3.43 12.91 18.83
C ILE A 185 -3.20 14.22 18.07
N PHE A 186 -2.86 14.17 16.79
CA PHE A 186 -2.70 15.36 15.95
C PHE A 186 -3.96 16.24 15.94
N PHE A 187 -5.15 15.64 15.92
CA PHE A 187 -6.43 16.37 15.91
C PHE A 187 -6.92 16.79 17.30
N VAL A 188 -6.82 15.90 18.29
CA VAL A 188 -7.37 16.17 19.64
C VAL A 188 -6.45 17.10 20.43
N PHE A 189 -5.13 16.99 20.22
CA PHE A 189 -4.12 17.74 20.96
C PHE A 189 -3.06 18.32 20.02
N PRO A 190 -3.36 19.41 19.28
CA PRO A 190 -2.43 20.01 18.33
C PRO A 190 -1.14 20.55 18.98
N GLN A 191 -1.16 20.78 20.31
CA GLN A 191 0.04 21.11 21.09
C GLN A 191 1.14 20.03 21.01
N PHE A 192 0.77 18.77 20.74
CA PHE A 192 1.71 17.65 20.58
C PHE A 192 1.93 17.27 19.11
N TRP A 193 1.75 18.21 18.18
CA TRP A 193 1.84 17.97 16.73
C TRP A 193 3.12 17.23 16.31
N LEU A 194 4.28 17.57 16.88
CA LEU A 194 5.56 16.94 16.54
C LEU A 194 5.60 15.47 16.95
N LEU A 195 5.14 15.17 18.17
CA LEU A 195 5.03 13.80 18.67
C LEU A 195 4.07 12.99 17.79
N ALA A 196 2.90 13.56 17.50
CA ALA A 196 1.88 12.94 16.67
C ALA A 196 2.39 12.60 15.25
N LEU A 197 3.13 13.53 14.63
CA LEU A 197 3.76 13.32 13.32
C LEU A 197 4.81 12.22 13.35
N PHE A 198 5.69 12.19 14.36
CA PHE A 198 6.68 11.12 14.47
C PHE A 198 6.03 9.75 14.69
N LEU A 199 5.00 9.68 15.54
CA LEU A 199 4.25 8.47 15.83
C LEU A 199 3.55 7.93 14.57
N ALA A 200 2.97 8.83 13.78
CA ALA A 200 2.39 8.50 12.48
C ALA A 200 3.45 8.07 11.46
N ALA A 201 4.51 8.85 11.28
CA ALA A 201 5.54 8.59 10.27
C ALA A 201 6.30 7.28 10.53
N PHE A 202 6.71 7.02 11.77
CA PHE A 202 7.37 5.77 12.12
C PHE A 202 6.39 4.58 12.14
N GLY A 203 5.13 4.79 12.53
CA GLY A 203 4.09 3.76 12.43
C GLY A 203 3.90 3.27 10.99
N VAL A 204 3.79 4.20 10.02
CA VAL A 204 3.71 3.82 8.59
C VAL A 204 5.01 3.17 8.11
N PHE A 205 6.16 3.75 8.44
CA PHE A 205 7.46 3.22 8.04
C PHE A 205 7.60 1.74 8.40
N ILE A 206 7.40 1.40 9.68
CA ILE A 206 7.52 0.03 10.19
C ILE A 206 6.52 -0.90 9.48
N LYS A 207 5.26 -0.48 9.35
CA LYS A 207 4.21 -1.26 8.68
C LYS A 207 4.59 -1.62 7.24
N VAL A 208 5.03 -0.63 6.46
CA VAL A 208 5.33 -0.82 5.03
C VAL A 208 6.59 -1.66 4.84
N THR A 209 7.65 -1.38 5.60
CA THR A 209 8.90 -2.16 5.53
C THR A 209 8.67 -3.63 5.80
N PHE A 210 7.92 -3.97 6.84
CA PHE A 210 7.66 -5.36 7.19
C PHE A 210 6.69 -6.04 6.23
N LYS A 211 5.65 -5.35 5.75
CA LYS A 211 4.73 -5.94 4.78
C LYS A 211 5.40 -6.24 3.45
N MET A 212 6.24 -5.34 2.93
CA MET A 212 7.04 -5.62 1.72
C MET A 212 8.07 -6.72 1.95
N GLY A 213 8.76 -6.72 3.09
CA GLY A 213 9.72 -7.77 3.43
C GLY A 213 9.07 -9.15 3.51
N LEU A 214 7.86 -9.24 4.09
CA LEU A 214 7.08 -10.48 4.18
C LEU A 214 6.72 -11.05 2.80
N ILE A 215 6.33 -10.21 1.83
CA ILE A 215 6.02 -10.67 0.46
C ILE A 215 7.21 -11.42 -0.16
N GLY A 216 8.42 -10.87 -0.02
CA GLY A 216 9.63 -11.49 -0.56
C GLY A 216 9.96 -12.86 0.08
N VAL A 217 9.51 -13.08 1.31
CA VAL A 217 9.79 -14.32 2.07
C VAL A 217 8.68 -15.34 1.90
N MET A 218 7.41 -14.93 1.92
CA MET A 218 6.28 -15.82 1.66
C MET A 218 6.34 -16.38 0.25
N GLY A 219 6.69 -15.54 -0.73
CA GLY A 219 6.97 -16.00 -2.09
C GLY A 219 8.03 -17.10 -2.09
N ARG A 220 9.03 -17.03 -1.21
CA ARG A 220 10.11 -18.03 -1.08
C ARG A 220 9.71 -19.33 -0.37
N GLU A 221 8.90 -19.28 0.68
CA GLU A 221 8.48 -20.48 1.40
C GLU A 221 7.52 -21.35 0.58
N GLU A 222 6.70 -20.75 -0.28
CA GLU A 222 5.89 -21.49 -1.26
C GLU A 222 6.76 -22.29 -2.24
N PHE A 223 7.93 -21.77 -2.64
CA PHE A 223 8.90 -22.47 -3.49
C PHE A 223 9.61 -23.66 -2.82
N LYS A 224 9.59 -23.75 -1.49
CA LYS A 224 10.28 -24.81 -0.74
C LYS A 224 9.40 -26.02 -0.42
N LYS A 225 8.14 -26.01 -0.87
CA LYS A 225 7.18 -27.11 -0.71
C LYS A 225 7.24 -28.15 -1.85
N GLU A 226 8.20 -28.04 -2.77
CA GLU A 226 8.58 -29.11 -3.70
C GLU A 226 9.76 -29.93 -3.20
#